data_AF-A0A9X4BQD6-F1
#
_entry.id   AF-A0A9X4BQD6-F1
#
_cell.length_a   1.000
_cell.length_b   1.000
_cell.length_c   1.000
_cell.angle_alpha   90.00
_cell.angle_beta   90.00
_cell.angle_gamma   90.00
#
_symmetry.space_group_name_H-M   'P 1'
#
loop_
_entity.id
_entity.type
_entity.pdbx_description
1 polymer ?
#
loop_
_entity_poly.entity_id
_entity_poly.type
_entity_poly.pdbx_seq_one_letter_code
_entity_poly.pdbx_strand_id
1 'polypeptide(L)'
;MTDNTIYTEMLQPRGAAYSSDRIKPWSHYREPIDSADGRLHGESRRWGDASPQTQSRVIDSLIDASQDAGLSSRETAYVLAIARVESGFNPDAAAGTTSASGLGQFIDRTGAHYGVTTANRFDVQTQSQALVQHFIDNRDLARSRGQDEDYIYKYHHDGPSKDYGGLALSRREIAPHLDNYTQFVEQRLAQTQGNAVDRSAPAAHPAEPSHATRSNFQQTMERMLPGQGSTDPHITGHYGEHRGSRGPHGGTDFNYEGGQAGRNLQHPTVHSPVTGTVTFAGGNYGTVKIRDAQGNSHEILHLEGLKVKEGQALSAGDAIGTMGGRGPNGVNQYAQHVHYQLRDATGKLTSPETFWNQGHHQESGARQAQASTHAGNGTLRQGDHNPDVGKMQQDLNRLGVRDAQGNRLAEDGRFGDNTREAVIAFQKQHGLQPDSVVGRNTQAALSALPAQAQTQAGQTQQAAPKGPSLNDASHPDHALHTAIRSRLPSMISDETAAHVTLQAKQNGIDSADKLQDVTVQNGKAFVMGTTPGFRAAVDLSQPAPTLEQTSAQLLAGQTQQQQTQDEQHKVAIGGR
;
A
#
# COMPACT_ATOMS: atom_id res chain seq x y z
N MET A 1 -11.13 -9.54 -1.78
CA MET A 1 -12.57 -9.19 -1.69
C MET A 1 -12.66 -7.69 -1.86
N THR A 2 -13.80 -7.13 -2.24
CA THR A 2 -13.96 -5.66 -2.31
C THR A 2 -13.89 -5.12 -0.87
N ASP A 3 -12.70 -4.70 -0.47
CA ASP A 3 -12.31 -4.41 0.91
C ASP A 3 -12.82 -3.03 1.37
N ASN A 4 -14.14 -2.84 1.25
CA ASN A 4 -14.83 -1.56 1.45
C ASN A 4 -15.95 -1.66 2.48
N THR A 5 -15.95 -2.71 3.31
CA THR A 5 -16.96 -2.90 4.36
C THR A 5 -16.74 -1.86 5.46
N ILE A 6 -17.72 -0.98 5.64
CA ILE A 6 -17.71 0.04 6.70
C ILE A 6 -18.58 -0.46 7.84
N TYR A 7 -18.02 -0.57 9.05
CA TYR A 7 -18.74 -1.03 10.24
C TYR A 7 -19.54 0.09 10.88
N THR A 8 -20.58 0.57 10.18
CA THR A 8 -21.35 1.77 10.55
C THR A 8 -21.80 1.82 12.01
N GLU A 9 -22.14 0.67 12.59
CA GLU A 9 -22.61 0.57 14.00
C GLU A 9 -21.48 0.66 15.04
N MET A 10 -20.22 0.48 14.61
CA MET A 10 -19.04 0.58 15.48
C MET A 10 -18.30 1.91 15.35
N LEU A 11 -18.57 2.68 14.28
CA LEU A 11 -17.90 3.95 14.04
C LEU A 11 -18.12 4.93 15.19
N GLN A 12 -17.05 5.63 15.55
CA GLN A 12 -17.08 6.68 16.55
C GLN A 12 -16.98 8.05 15.89
N PRO A 13 -17.79 9.03 16.35
CA PRO A 13 -17.68 10.39 15.85
C PRO A 13 -16.43 11.07 16.40
N ARG A 14 -16.06 12.18 15.77
CA ARG A 14 -15.01 13.07 16.28
C ARG A 14 -15.34 13.56 17.70
N GLY A 15 -14.43 13.26 18.63
CA GLY A 15 -14.48 13.71 20.02
C GLY A 15 -14.03 15.16 20.22
N ALA A 16 -14.22 15.65 21.45
CA ALA A 16 -13.83 17.00 21.84
C ALA A 16 -12.31 17.20 21.81
N ALA A 17 -11.88 18.42 21.47
CA ALA A 17 -10.46 18.78 21.52
C ALA A 17 -10.03 19.16 22.93
N TYR A 18 -8.77 18.89 23.27
CA TYR A 18 -8.14 19.52 24.43
C TYR A 18 -7.95 21.03 24.19
N SER A 19 -8.24 21.84 25.22
CA SER A 19 -7.88 23.25 25.21
C SER A 19 -6.36 23.42 25.28
N SER A 20 -5.83 24.44 24.62
CA SER A 20 -4.39 24.63 24.44
C SER A 20 -3.58 24.66 25.75
N ASP A 21 -4.17 25.23 26.80
CA ASP A 21 -3.63 25.37 28.15
C ASP A 21 -3.56 24.03 28.92
N ARG A 22 -4.38 23.05 28.53
CA ARG A 22 -4.37 21.71 29.11
C ARG A 22 -3.37 20.76 28.45
N ILE A 23 -2.85 21.13 27.28
CA ILE A 23 -1.88 20.30 26.55
C ILE A 23 -0.50 20.43 27.18
N LYS A 24 0.03 19.33 27.71
CA LYS A 24 1.34 19.28 28.35
C LYS A 24 2.46 19.13 27.30
N PRO A 25 3.68 19.63 27.56
CA PRO A 25 4.78 19.57 26.60
C PRO A 25 5.23 18.15 26.22
N TRP A 26 5.07 17.18 27.13
CA TRP A 26 5.40 15.77 26.91
C TRP A 26 4.28 14.97 26.23
N SER A 27 3.17 15.63 25.87
CA SER A 27 2.07 14.98 25.17
C SER A 27 2.36 14.89 23.67
N HIS A 28 1.99 13.77 23.07
CA HIS A 28 2.05 13.57 21.61
C HIS A 28 0.93 14.28 20.84
N TYR A 29 0.05 15.03 21.53
CA TYR A 29 -1.11 15.69 20.93
C TYR A 29 -0.75 16.80 19.92
N ARG A 30 0.49 17.32 19.98
CA ARG A 30 0.98 18.33 19.02
C ARG A 30 1.91 17.74 17.97
N GLU A 31 2.18 16.44 18.01
CA GLU A 31 3.01 15.80 17.00
C GLU A 31 2.30 15.83 15.65
N PRO A 32 3.00 16.22 14.57
CA PRO A 32 2.48 16.12 13.21
C PRO A 32 1.95 14.71 12.95
N ILE A 33 0.82 14.61 12.28
CA ILE A 33 0.33 13.32 11.79
C ILE A 33 1.13 13.01 10.54
N ASP A 34 1.75 11.83 10.55
CA ASP A 34 2.41 11.31 9.36
C ASP A 34 1.34 10.87 8.36
N SER A 35 1.11 11.68 7.34
CA SER A 35 0.21 11.40 6.23
C SER A 35 0.96 10.91 4.98
N ALA A 36 2.16 10.35 5.13
CA ALA A 36 2.88 9.73 4.03
C ALA A 36 2.00 8.69 3.31
N ASP A 37 2.09 8.66 1.99
CA ASP A 37 1.22 7.85 1.12
C ASP A 37 1.19 6.37 1.57
N GLY A 38 0.02 5.92 2.05
CA GLY A 38 -0.28 4.51 2.34
C GLY A 38 -0.42 4.11 3.82
N ARG A 39 -0.05 4.97 4.80
CA ARG A 39 -0.29 4.68 6.22
C ARG A 39 -1.75 4.89 6.60
N LEU A 40 -2.36 3.97 7.37
CA LEU A 40 -3.65 4.22 8.00
C LEU A 40 -3.49 5.28 9.10
N HIS A 41 -4.15 6.42 8.93
CA HIS A 41 -4.02 7.55 9.84
C HIS A 41 -5.37 8.17 10.21
N GLY A 42 -5.39 8.86 11.35
CA GLY A 42 -6.47 9.75 11.75
C GLY A 42 -6.41 11.09 11.04
N GLU A 43 -7.53 11.83 11.07
CA GLU A 43 -7.63 13.21 10.59
C GLU A 43 -7.09 14.21 11.63
N SER A 44 -7.08 13.81 12.91
CA SER A 44 -6.39 14.54 13.98
C SER A 44 -5.98 13.63 15.14
N ARG A 45 -5.35 14.22 16.17
CA ARG A 45 -5.01 13.54 17.44
C ARG A 45 -6.22 13.32 18.36
N ARG A 46 -7.43 13.69 17.94
CA ARG A 46 -8.64 13.60 18.76
C ARG A 46 -9.21 12.19 18.71
N TRP A 47 -9.78 11.75 19.82
CA TRP A 47 -10.59 10.54 19.89
C TRP A 47 -11.62 10.49 18.75
N GLY A 48 -11.74 9.35 18.07
CA GLY A 48 -12.72 9.10 16.99
C GLY A 48 -12.53 9.91 15.70
N ASP A 49 -11.54 10.80 15.61
CA ASP A 49 -11.32 11.67 14.45
C ASP A 49 -10.50 10.96 13.37
N ALA A 50 -11.07 9.91 12.78
CA ALA A 50 -10.53 9.13 11.67
C ALA A 50 -11.65 8.78 10.69
N SER A 51 -11.32 8.59 9.40
CA SER A 51 -12.31 8.22 8.39
C SER A 51 -13.03 6.90 8.74
N PRO A 52 -14.29 6.70 8.31
CA PRO A 52 -15.01 5.44 8.48
C PRO A 52 -14.23 4.21 8.01
N GLN A 53 -13.47 4.36 6.91
CA GLN A 53 -12.63 3.32 6.34
C GLN A 53 -11.43 3.02 7.23
N THR A 54 -10.76 4.06 7.77
CA THR A 54 -9.66 3.89 8.73
C THR A 54 -10.14 3.17 9.98
N GLN A 55 -11.25 3.61 10.58
CA GLN A 55 -11.80 2.98 11.79
C GLN A 55 -12.17 1.51 11.54
N SER A 56 -12.74 1.20 10.37
CA SER A 56 -13.11 -0.18 10.03
C SER A 56 -11.87 -1.07 9.84
N ARG A 57 -10.81 -0.58 9.20
CA ARG A 57 -9.54 -1.30 9.05
C ARG A 57 -8.79 -1.49 10.37
N VAL A 58 -8.91 -0.54 11.29
CA VAL A 58 -8.42 -0.69 12.67
C VAL A 58 -9.17 -1.80 13.40
N ILE A 59 -10.50 -1.86 13.26
CA ILE A 59 -11.33 -2.92 13.84
C ILE A 59 -10.91 -4.30 13.29
N ASP A 60 -10.69 -4.43 11.98
CA ASP A 60 -10.18 -5.66 11.38
C ASP A 60 -8.81 -6.06 11.98
N SER A 61 -7.87 -5.11 12.06
CA SER A 61 -6.54 -5.37 12.64
C SER A 61 -6.59 -5.83 14.11
N LEU A 62 -7.54 -5.33 14.90
CA LEU A 62 -7.74 -5.75 16.29
C LEU A 62 -8.36 -7.15 16.39
N ILE A 63 -9.27 -7.50 15.49
CA ILE A 63 -9.84 -8.85 15.40
C ILE A 63 -8.76 -9.85 15.01
N ASP A 64 -7.98 -9.53 13.98
CA ASP A 64 -6.89 -10.40 13.49
C ASP A 64 -5.86 -10.63 14.60
N ALA A 65 -5.36 -9.57 15.23
CA ALA A 65 -4.42 -9.70 16.35
C ALA A 65 -5.01 -10.49 17.54
N SER A 66 -6.31 -10.39 17.78
CA SER A 66 -7.00 -11.16 18.84
C SER A 66 -7.10 -12.65 18.47
N GLN A 67 -7.36 -12.98 17.21
CA GLN A 67 -7.37 -14.37 16.71
C GLN A 67 -5.97 -14.99 16.78
N ASP A 68 -4.93 -14.25 16.41
CA ASP A 68 -3.54 -14.70 16.48
C ASP A 68 -3.11 -15.03 17.91
N ALA A 69 -3.61 -14.26 18.87
CA ALA A 69 -3.38 -14.48 20.30
C ALA A 69 -4.31 -15.55 20.91
N GLY A 70 -5.19 -16.16 20.11
CA GLY A 70 -6.10 -17.22 20.54
C GLY A 70 -7.23 -16.74 21.46
N LEU A 71 -7.63 -15.47 21.35
CA LEU A 71 -8.73 -14.91 22.13
C LEU A 71 -10.08 -15.42 21.64
N SER A 72 -10.99 -15.68 22.57
CA SER A 72 -12.39 -15.96 22.26
C SER A 72 -13.09 -14.74 21.65
N SER A 73 -14.27 -14.93 21.04
CA SER A 73 -15.11 -13.83 20.53
C SER A 73 -15.43 -12.81 21.63
N ARG A 74 -15.69 -13.29 22.85
CA ARG A 74 -15.95 -12.44 24.02
C ARG A 74 -14.73 -11.60 24.42
N GLU A 75 -13.55 -12.20 24.43
CA GLU A 75 -12.30 -11.50 24.74
C GLU A 75 -11.93 -10.50 23.63
N THR A 76 -12.15 -10.86 22.37
CA THR A 76 -11.97 -9.96 21.21
C THR A 76 -12.92 -8.76 21.29
N ALA A 77 -14.19 -9.00 21.63
CA ALA A 77 -15.17 -7.94 21.86
C ALA A 77 -14.74 -6.98 22.98
N TYR A 78 -14.07 -7.50 24.01
CA TYR A 78 -13.50 -6.69 25.07
C TYR A 78 -12.35 -5.81 24.55
N VAL A 79 -11.42 -6.35 23.78
CA VAL A 79 -10.35 -5.57 23.13
C VAL A 79 -10.92 -4.43 22.27
N LEU A 80 -11.96 -4.73 21.47
CA LEU A 80 -12.65 -3.73 20.65
C LEU A 80 -13.32 -2.64 21.51
N ALA A 81 -13.92 -3.01 22.64
CA ALA A 81 -14.51 -2.05 23.56
C ALA A 81 -13.45 -1.15 24.22
N ILE A 82 -12.27 -1.68 24.55
CA ILE A 82 -11.15 -0.85 25.05
C ILE A 82 -10.71 0.14 23.97
N ALA A 83 -10.44 -0.32 22.74
CA ALA A 83 -10.05 0.57 21.64
C ALA A 83 -11.09 1.66 21.36
N ARG A 84 -12.38 1.32 21.45
CA ARG A 84 -13.48 2.27 21.36
C ARG A 84 -13.36 3.35 22.43
N VAL A 85 -13.23 2.98 23.71
CA VAL A 85 -13.18 3.96 24.82
C VAL A 85 -11.92 4.81 24.76
N GLU A 86 -10.77 4.20 24.48
CA GLU A 86 -9.47 4.87 24.55
C GLU A 86 -9.21 5.79 23.35
N SER A 87 -9.55 5.35 22.15
CA SER A 87 -9.17 6.05 20.91
C SER A 87 -10.32 6.37 19.96
N GLY A 88 -11.48 5.74 20.16
CA GLY A 88 -12.56 5.77 19.18
C GLY A 88 -12.15 5.15 17.85
N PHE A 89 -11.27 4.15 17.88
CA PHE A 89 -10.65 3.53 16.71
C PHE A 89 -9.81 4.49 15.85
N ASN A 90 -9.38 5.62 16.39
CA ASN A 90 -8.41 6.49 15.72
C ASN A 90 -6.97 6.06 16.07
N PRO A 91 -6.18 5.57 15.10
CA PRO A 91 -4.82 5.08 15.36
C PRO A 91 -3.83 6.21 15.70
N ASP A 92 -4.21 7.46 15.48
CA ASP A 92 -3.42 8.66 15.79
C ASP A 92 -3.90 9.40 17.05
N ALA A 93 -4.90 8.86 17.77
CA ALA A 93 -5.42 9.50 18.98
C ALA A 93 -4.32 9.72 20.02
N ALA A 94 -4.31 10.89 20.67
CA ALA A 94 -3.40 11.18 21.77
C ALA A 94 -4.10 11.96 22.88
N ALA A 95 -3.65 11.78 24.11
CA ALA A 95 -4.13 12.56 25.23
C ALA A 95 -3.33 13.86 25.36
N GLY A 96 -4.01 15.00 25.54
CA GLY A 96 -3.32 16.28 25.77
C GLY A 96 -2.60 16.36 27.13
N THR A 97 -3.03 15.59 28.12
CA THR A 97 -2.57 15.75 29.52
C THR A 97 -1.46 14.78 29.95
N THR A 98 -1.24 13.72 29.17
CA THR A 98 -0.26 12.65 29.44
C THR A 98 0.48 12.32 28.14
N SER A 99 1.44 11.39 28.19
CA SER A 99 2.07 10.81 27.01
C SER A 99 1.24 9.65 26.41
N ALA A 100 -0.05 9.54 26.78
CA ALA A 100 -0.90 8.47 26.27
C ALA A 100 -1.21 8.68 24.78
N SER A 101 -1.07 7.62 23.99
CA SER A 101 -1.30 7.67 22.54
C SER A 101 -1.72 6.34 21.96
N GLY A 102 -2.33 6.39 20.78
CA GLY A 102 -2.70 5.23 19.98
C GLY A 102 -3.98 4.53 20.42
N LEU A 103 -4.24 3.36 19.83
CA LEU A 103 -5.48 2.59 20.01
C LEU A 103 -5.79 2.25 21.47
N GLY A 104 -4.75 1.94 22.26
CA GLY A 104 -4.87 1.64 23.69
C GLY A 104 -4.57 2.82 24.63
N GLN A 105 -4.28 4.01 24.11
CA GLN A 105 -3.82 5.18 24.88
C GLN A 105 -2.67 4.84 25.85
N PHE A 106 -1.66 4.12 25.35
CA PHE A 106 -0.50 3.76 26.15
C PHE A 106 0.35 4.98 26.46
N ILE A 107 0.68 5.19 27.74
CA ILE A 107 1.81 6.05 28.10
C ILE A 107 3.12 5.40 27.63
N ASP A 108 4.10 6.20 27.20
CA ASP A 108 5.39 5.75 26.67
C ASP A 108 6.01 4.55 27.38
N ARG A 109 6.08 4.59 28.71
CA ARG A 109 6.69 3.51 29.50
C ARG A 109 5.94 2.19 29.35
N THR A 110 4.60 2.23 29.38
CA THR A 110 3.77 1.04 29.23
C THR A 110 3.81 0.57 27.79
N GLY A 111 3.68 1.47 26.82
CA GLY A 111 3.77 1.13 25.40
C GLY A 111 5.08 0.44 25.03
N ALA A 112 6.21 0.93 25.54
CA ALA A 112 7.53 0.34 25.30
C ALA A 112 7.63 -1.11 25.80
N HIS A 113 6.91 -1.47 26.86
CA HIS A 113 6.85 -2.86 27.34
C HIS A 113 6.24 -3.81 26.30
N TYR A 114 5.31 -3.29 25.49
CA TYR A 114 4.61 -4.01 24.43
C TYR A 114 5.13 -3.68 23.03
N GLY A 115 6.36 -3.17 22.90
CA GLY A 115 7.01 -2.92 21.60
C GLY A 115 6.61 -1.61 20.91
N VAL A 116 5.83 -0.75 21.57
CA VAL A 116 5.48 0.59 21.06
C VAL A 116 6.62 1.56 21.37
N THR A 117 7.19 2.14 20.32
CA THR A 117 8.34 3.04 20.34
C THR A 117 8.00 4.37 19.67
N THR A 118 8.88 5.36 19.80
CA THR A 118 8.71 6.65 19.10
C THR A 118 8.61 6.51 17.58
N ALA A 119 9.21 5.48 16.98
CA ALA A 119 9.22 5.30 15.53
C ALA A 119 7.93 4.65 14.98
N ASN A 120 7.20 3.88 15.80
CA ASN A 120 6.07 3.07 15.36
C ASN A 120 4.79 3.29 16.19
N ARG A 121 4.73 4.32 17.06
CA ARG A 121 3.59 4.48 17.99
C ARG A 121 2.23 4.64 17.31
N PHE A 122 2.23 5.09 16.06
CA PHE A 122 1.03 5.31 15.25
C PHE A 122 0.88 4.27 14.12
N ASP A 123 1.68 3.19 14.14
CA ASP A 123 1.49 2.04 13.27
C ASP A 123 0.32 1.17 13.79
N VAL A 124 -0.65 0.87 12.93
CA VAL A 124 -1.89 0.19 13.35
C VAL A 124 -1.63 -1.22 13.85
N GLN A 125 -0.80 -1.99 13.15
CA GLN A 125 -0.54 -3.38 13.50
C GLN A 125 0.20 -3.50 14.84
N THR A 126 1.24 -2.68 15.02
CA THR A 126 2.01 -2.61 16.28
C THR A 126 1.11 -2.28 17.46
N GLN A 127 0.22 -1.29 17.30
CA GLN A 127 -0.71 -0.90 18.36
C GLN A 127 -1.77 -1.95 18.66
N SER A 128 -2.30 -2.64 17.64
CA SER A 128 -3.27 -3.72 17.81
C SER A 128 -2.68 -4.88 18.60
N GLN A 129 -1.46 -5.32 18.24
CA GLN A 129 -0.73 -6.37 18.97
C GLN A 129 -0.44 -5.95 20.42
N ALA A 130 0.01 -4.71 20.62
CA ALA A 130 0.27 -4.19 21.96
C ALA A 130 -1.00 -4.14 22.83
N LEU A 131 -2.13 -3.74 22.25
CA LEU A 131 -3.41 -3.69 22.95
C LEU A 131 -3.91 -5.10 23.33
N VAL A 132 -3.82 -6.06 22.42
CA VAL A 132 -4.18 -7.46 22.67
C VAL A 132 -3.33 -8.06 23.77
N GLN A 133 -2.01 -7.86 23.73
CA GLN A 133 -1.11 -8.39 24.76
C GLN A 133 -1.34 -7.74 26.13
N HIS A 134 -1.55 -6.41 26.17
CA HIS A 134 -1.90 -5.72 27.42
C HIS A 134 -3.24 -6.20 27.99
N PHE A 135 -4.23 -6.47 27.12
CA PHE A 135 -5.49 -7.07 27.54
C PHE A 135 -5.28 -8.45 28.18
N ILE A 136 -4.46 -9.31 27.57
CA ILE A 136 -4.13 -10.64 28.09
C ILE A 136 -3.51 -10.55 29.48
N ASP A 137 -2.51 -9.70 29.67
CA ASP A 137 -1.81 -9.53 30.94
C ASP A 137 -2.77 -9.05 32.04
N ASN A 138 -3.66 -8.12 31.71
CA ASN A 138 -4.67 -7.59 32.64
C ASN A 138 -5.78 -8.61 32.95
N ARG A 139 -6.19 -9.41 31.97
CA ARG A 139 -7.12 -10.53 32.13
C ARG A 139 -6.55 -11.58 33.07
N ASP A 140 -5.30 -11.97 32.85
CA ASP A 140 -4.65 -13.00 33.66
C ASP A 140 -4.39 -12.47 35.09
N LEU A 141 -4.09 -11.18 35.24
CA LEU A 141 -4.03 -10.52 36.54
C LEU A 141 -5.38 -10.55 37.26
N ALA A 142 -6.49 -10.17 36.61
CA ALA A 142 -7.82 -10.21 37.21
C ALA A 142 -8.20 -11.64 37.65
N ARG A 143 -7.98 -12.62 36.77
CA ARG A 143 -8.20 -14.05 37.07
C ARG A 143 -7.36 -14.53 38.26
N SER A 144 -6.07 -14.17 38.30
CA SER A 144 -5.17 -14.54 39.41
C SER A 144 -5.62 -13.99 40.76
N ARG A 145 -6.37 -12.88 40.74
CA ARG A 145 -6.93 -12.21 41.93
C ARG A 145 -8.36 -12.64 42.25
N GLY A 146 -8.92 -13.60 41.50
CA GLY A 146 -10.31 -14.06 41.68
C GLY A 146 -11.35 -12.98 41.35
N GLN A 147 -11.00 -12.05 40.46
CA GLN A 147 -11.86 -10.94 40.06
C GLN A 147 -12.54 -11.21 38.73
N ASP A 148 -13.71 -10.58 38.55
CA ASP A 148 -14.48 -10.66 37.32
C ASP A 148 -13.85 -9.87 36.16
N GLU A 149 -14.46 -9.96 34.98
CA GLU A 149 -13.97 -9.30 33.77
C GLU A 149 -14.01 -7.77 33.82
N ASP A 150 -14.76 -7.14 34.75
CA ASP A 150 -14.75 -5.67 34.88
C ASP A 150 -13.39 -5.15 35.38
N TYR A 151 -12.61 -6.01 36.05
CA TYR A 151 -11.30 -5.63 36.53
C TYR A 151 -10.26 -5.52 35.41
N ILE A 152 -10.53 -6.07 34.21
CA ILE A 152 -9.58 -6.02 33.09
C ILE A 152 -9.37 -4.58 32.65
N TYR A 153 -10.44 -3.85 32.33
CA TYR A 153 -10.31 -2.43 31.98
C TYR A 153 -9.92 -1.57 33.18
N LYS A 154 -10.33 -1.95 34.40
CA LYS A 154 -9.81 -1.30 35.61
C LYS A 154 -8.28 -1.32 35.64
N TYR A 155 -7.67 -2.45 35.30
CA TYR A 155 -6.21 -2.55 35.25
C TYR A 155 -5.59 -1.84 34.07
N HIS A 156 -6.28 -1.83 32.92
CA HIS A 156 -5.87 -1.02 31.78
C HIS A 156 -5.78 0.47 32.13
N HIS A 157 -6.84 1.00 32.76
CA HIS A 157 -6.97 2.42 33.07
C HIS A 157 -6.18 2.85 34.31
N ASP A 158 -6.29 2.13 35.43
CA ASP A 158 -5.68 2.52 36.71
C ASP A 158 -4.30 1.90 36.94
N GLY A 159 -4.01 0.80 36.25
CA GLY A 159 -2.91 -0.09 36.59
C GLY A 159 -3.22 -1.04 37.76
N PRO A 160 -2.30 -1.96 38.09
CA PRO A 160 -2.53 -3.08 39.01
C PRO A 160 -2.67 -2.68 40.48
N SER A 161 -2.23 -1.48 40.86
CA SER A 161 -2.07 -1.05 42.26
C SER A 161 -2.81 0.23 42.63
N LYS A 162 -3.42 0.93 41.67
CA LYS A 162 -4.16 2.17 41.90
C LYS A 162 -5.65 1.94 41.77
N ASP A 163 -6.43 2.92 42.22
CA ASP A 163 -7.87 2.97 42.07
C ASP A 163 -8.25 4.41 41.76
N TYR A 164 -8.35 4.73 40.47
CA TYR A 164 -8.77 6.03 39.96
C TYR A 164 -10.21 5.97 39.42
N GLY A 165 -10.96 4.94 39.79
CA GLY A 165 -12.33 4.72 39.34
C GLY A 165 -12.45 3.86 38.07
N GLY A 166 -11.37 3.18 37.65
CA GLY A 166 -11.35 2.33 36.46
C GLY A 166 -12.41 1.23 36.48
N LEU A 167 -12.77 0.70 37.65
CA LEU A 167 -13.83 -0.30 37.78
C LEU A 167 -15.22 0.26 37.44
N ALA A 168 -15.52 1.46 37.93
CA ALA A 168 -16.78 2.14 37.62
C ALA A 168 -16.85 2.53 36.14
N LEU A 169 -15.71 2.91 35.54
CA LEU A 169 -15.59 3.15 34.10
C LEU A 169 -15.82 1.88 33.29
N SER A 170 -15.22 0.74 33.68
CA SER A 170 -15.43 -0.54 33.00
C SER A 170 -16.92 -0.89 32.89
N ARG A 171 -17.63 -0.81 34.02
CA ARG A 171 -19.07 -1.11 34.06
C ARG A 171 -19.92 -0.17 33.23
N ARG A 172 -19.50 1.08 33.06
CA ARG A 172 -20.27 2.12 32.37
C ARG A 172 -19.96 2.18 30.87
N GLU A 173 -18.70 1.99 30.49
CA GLU A 173 -18.20 2.28 29.13
C GLU A 173 -17.76 1.03 28.37
N ILE A 174 -17.50 -0.09 29.06
CA ILE A 174 -17.08 -1.36 28.43
C ILE A 174 -18.23 -2.36 28.44
N ALA A 175 -18.71 -2.74 29.63
CA ALA A 175 -19.70 -3.81 29.80
C ALA A 175 -20.94 -3.70 28.90
N PRO A 176 -21.54 -2.50 28.67
CA PRO A 176 -22.73 -2.37 27.83
C PRO A 176 -22.52 -2.71 26.35
N HIS A 177 -21.27 -2.76 25.87
CA HIS A 177 -20.95 -3.03 24.46
C HIS A 177 -20.57 -4.49 24.20
N LEU A 178 -20.19 -5.22 25.24
CA LEU A 178 -19.53 -6.51 25.07
C LEU A 178 -20.43 -7.54 24.38
N ASP A 179 -21.73 -7.56 24.65
CA ASP A 179 -22.65 -8.54 24.03
C ASP A 179 -22.83 -8.27 22.54
N ASN A 180 -23.09 -7.01 22.16
CA ASN A 180 -23.22 -6.62 20.76
C ASN A 180 -21.90 -6.82 19.99
N TYR A 181 -20.77 -6.51 20.61
CA TYR A 181 -19.45 -6.71 19.99
C TYR A 181 -19.10 -8.19 19.90
N THR A 182 -19.54 -9.02 20.86
CA THR A 182 -19.36 -10.48 20.78
C THR A 182 -20.14 -11.03 19.58
N GLN A 183 -21.40 -10.64 19.42
CA GLN A 183 -22.21 -11.03 18.26
C GLN A 183 -21.61 -10.54 16.94
N PHE A 184 -21.11 -9.32 16.90
CA PHE A 184 -20.42 -8.77 15.73
C PHE A 184 -19.18 -9.62 15.36
N VAL A 185 -18.33 -9.94 16.33
CA VAL A 185 -17.14 -10.77 16.12
C VAL A 185 -17.55 -12.18 15.68
N GLU A 186 -18.53 -12.80 16.34
CA GLU A 186 -19.03 -14.12 15.96
C GLU A 186 -19.59 -14.14 14.54
N GLN A 187 -20.36 -13.12 14.14
CA GLN A 187 -20.85 -13.00 12.77
C GLN A 187 -19.72 -12.81 11.77
N ARG A 188 -18.70 -12.01 12.12
CA ARG A 188 -17.53 -11.77 11.27
C ARG A 188 -16.69 -13.04 11.10
N LEU A 189 -16.52 -13.81 12.17
CA LEU A 189 -15.84 -15.11 12.17
C LEU A 189 -16.69 -16.20 11.47
N ALA A 190 -18.01 -16.17 11.62
CA ALA A 190 -18.91 -17.08 10.93
C ALA A 190 -19.00 -16.78 9.43
N GLN A 191 -18.91 -15.52 8.99
CA GLN A 191 -18.82 -15.15 7.57
C GLN A 191 -17.51 -15.62 6.93
N THR A 192 -16.44 -15.69 7.72
CA THR A 192 -15.15 -16.25 7.27
C THR A 192 -15.12 -17.78 7.31
N GLN A 193 -15.86 -18.43 8.23
CA GLN A 193 -15.95 -19.89 8.38
C GLN A 193 -17.09 -20.57 7.57
N GLY A 194 -18.21 -19.89 7.33
CA GLY A 194 -19.38 -20.39 6.59
C GLY A 194 -19.12 -20.64 5.10
N ASN A 195 -18.01 -20.12 4.57
CA ASN A 195 -17.48 -20.49 3.25
C ASN A 195 -16.78 -21.86 3.21
N ALA A 196 -16.73 -22.61 4.33
CA ALA A 196 -15.95 -23.84 4.44
C ALA A 196 -16.75 -25.17 4.55
N VAL A 197 -18.09 -25.18 4.60
CA VAL A 197 -18.83 -26.40 5.07
C VAL A 197 -19.74 -27.13 4.06
N ASP A 198 -20.12 -26.60 2.89
CA ASP A 198 -21.05 -27.33 2.00
C ASP A 198 -20.45 -27.78 0.65
N ARG A 199 -19.91 -29.01 0.60
CA ARG A 199 -19.61 -29.75 -0.64
C ARG A 199 -19.81 -31.26 -0.48
N SER A 200 -21.07 -31.71 -0.38
CA SER A 200 -21.41 -33.11 -0.70
C SER A 200 -22.78 -33.25 -1.39
N ALA A 201 -22.75 -33.49 -2.71
CA ALA A 201 -23.80 -34.08 -3.58
C ALA A 201 -24.97 -33.18 -4.11
N PRO A 202 -25.56 -33.50 -5.30
CA PRO A 202 -25.85 -32.48 -6.33
C PRO A 202 -27.34 -32.25 -6.66
N ALA A 203 -27.72 -31.00 -6.98
CA ALA A 203 -28.78 -30.67 -7.95
C ALA A 203 -28.79 -29.16 -8.31
N ALA A 204 -28.72 -28.89 -9.62
CA ALA A 204 -29.19 -27.74 -10.40
C ALA A 204 -29.09 -26.29 -9.83
N HIS A 205 -28.25 -25.48 -10.47
CA HIS A 205 -28.12 -24.02 -10.34
C HIS A 205 -29.43 -23.24 -10.57
N PRO A 206 -29.54 -22.04 -9.97
CA PRO A 206 -29.19 -20.85 -10.77
C PRO A 206 -28.21 -19.88 -10.07
N ALA A 207 -27.18 -19.49 -10.84
CA ALA A 207 -26.28 -18.32 -10.78
C ALA A 207 -25.83 -17.73 -9.41
N GLU A 208 -24.56 -17.95 -9.08
CA GLU A 208 -23.80 -17.37 -7.97
C GLU A 208 -23.26 -15.94 -8.22
N PRO A 209 -22.94 -15.15 -7.17
CA PRO A 209 -21.98 -14.05 -7.24
C PRO A 209 -20.58 -14.39 -6.68
N SER A 210 -19.62 -14.40 -7.61
CA SER A 210 -18.13 -14.34 -7.57
C SER A 210 -17.32 -14.33 -6.26
N HIS A 211 -16.46 -15.35 -6.14
CA HIS A 211 -15.19 -15.39 -5.39
C HIS A 211 -14.32 -14.14 -5.60
N ALA A 212 -13.73 -13.63 -4.52
CA ALA A 212 -12.66 -12.66 -4.64
C ALA A 212 -11.29 -13.31 -4.90
N THR A 213 -10.59 -12.80 -5.90
CA THR A 213 -9.38 -13.38 -6.49
C THR A 213 -8.20 -13.36 -5.51
N ARG A 214 -7.82 -14.52 -4.95
CA ARG A 214 -6.49 -14.72 -4.34
C ARG A 214 -5.41 -14.57 -5.41
N SER A 215 -4.28 -13.94 -5.08
CA SER A 215 -3.15 -13.84 -6.02
C SER A 215 -2.61 -15.25 -6.33
N ASN A 216 -2.08 -15.47 -7.54
CA ASN A 216 -1.56 -16.78 -7.92
C ASN A 216 -0.33 -17.19 -7.09
N PHE A 217 0.42 -16.20 -6.60
CA PHE A 217 1.52 -16.46 -5.68
C PHE A 217 1.00 -16.91 -4.31
N GLN A 218 -0.07 -16.29 -3.79
CA GLN A 218 -0.71 -16.75 -2.55
C GLN A 218 -1.18 -18.20 -2.69
N GLN A 219 -1.83 -18.55 -3.80
CA GLN A 219 -2.23 -19.93 -4.08
C GLN A 219 -1.03 -20.89 -4.18
N THR A 220 0.12 -20.40 -4.66
CA THR A 220 1.34 -21.20 -4.73
C THR A 220 1.97 -21.39 -3.36
N MET A 221 1.97 -20.37 -2.49
CA MET A 221 2.40 -20.50 -1.10
C MET A 221 1.50 -21.50 -0.36
N GLU A 222 0.18 -21.41 -0.52
CA GLU A 222 -0.77 -22.38 0.03
C GLU A 222 -0.56 -23.80 -0.53
N ARG A 223 -0.13 -23.94 -1.79
CA ARG A 223 0.27 -25.25 -2.32
C ARG A 223 1.53 -25.77 -1.65
N MET A 224 2.57 -24.94 -1.54
CA MET A 224 3.86 -25.31 -0.98
C MET A 224 3.77 -25.59 0.52
N LEU A 225 2.97 -24.82 1.23
CA LEU A 225 2.84 -24.83 2.68
C LEU A 225 1.34 -24.71 3.05
N PRO A 226 0.55 -25.80 2.91
CA PRO A 226 -0.90 -25.77 3.06
C PRO A 226 -1.38 -25.22 4.40
N GLY A 227 -2.42 -24.39 4.39
CA GLY A 227 -3.03 -23.84 5.59
C GLY A 227 -3.24 -24.91 6.67
N GLN A 228 -2.85 -24.60 7.91
CA GLN A 228 -3.09 -25.49 9.04
C GLN A 228 -4.26 -24.95 9.86
N GLY A 229 -5.43 -25.58 9.77
CA GLY A 229 -6.64 -25.04 10.39
C GLY A 229 -7.05 -23.73 9.70
N SER A 230 -7.18 -22.64 10.46
CA SER A 230 -7.52 -21.30 9.93
C SER A 230 -6.31 -20.44 9.56
N THR A 231 -5.08 -20.97 9.71
CA THR A 231 -3.85 -20.19 9.51
C THR A 231 -3.23 -20.53 8.15
N ASP A 232 -3.25 -19.56 7.24
CA ASP A 232 -2.61 -19.63 5.92
C ASP A 232 -1.15 -19.12 5.98
N PRO A 233 -0.26 -19.58 5.09
CA PRO A 233 1.08 -19.02 4.99
C PRO A 233 1.03 -17.58 4.44
N HIS A 234 1.93 -16.73 4.94
CA HIS A 234 2.08 -15.33 4.53
C HIS A 234 3.55 -14.97 4.34
N ILE A 235 3.80 -13.90 3.59
CA ILE A 235 5.15 -13.43 3.30
C ILE A 235 5.75 -12.75 4.54
N THR A 236 6.94 -13.18 4.92
CA THR A 236 7.77 -12.61 6.00
C THR A 236 9.00 -11.87 5.48
N GLY A 237 9.26 -11.97 4.17
CA GLY A 237 10.38 -11.32 3.52
C GLY A 237 10.20 -11.30 2.01
N HIS A 238 10.25 -10.13 1.40
CA HIS A 238 9.98 -10.00 -0.04
C HIS A 238 11.23 -10.23 -0.88
N TYR A 239 11.04 -10.64 -2.13
CA TYR A 239 12.11 -10.61 -3.11
C TYR A 239 12.62 -9.18 -3.34
N GLY A 240 13.95 -9.00 -3.31
CA GLY A 240 14.60 -7.70 -3.53
C GLY A 240 14.59 -6.77 -2.32
N GLU A 241 14.01 -7.18 -1.20
CA GLU A 241 14.04 -6.42 0.06
C GLU A 241 15.47 -6.18 0.52
N HIS A 242 15.80 -4.94 0.91
CA HIS A 242 17.15 -4.56 1.31
C HIS A 242 17.38 -4.86 2.80
N ARG A 243 18.18 -5.89 3.09
CA ARG A 243 18.51 -6.32 4.46
C ARG A 243 19.89 -5.80 4.90
N GLY A 244 20.04 -4.48 4.88
CA GLY A 244 21.27 -3.80 5.30
C GLY A 244 22.51 -4.24 4.49
N SER A 245 23.59 -4.64 5.16
CA SER A 245 24.88 -5.00 4.52
C SER A 245 24.87 -6.30 3.70
N ARG A 246 23.76 -7.06 3.71
CA ARG A 246 23.66 -8.36 3.01
C ARG A 246 23.13 -8.25 1.58
N GLY A 247 22.89 -7.03 1.09
CA GLY A 247 22.36 -6.80 -0.25
C GLY A 247 20.87 -7.16 -0.39
N PRO A 248 20.35 -7.16 -1.62
CA PRO A 248 18.95 -7.45 -1.90
C PRO A 248 18.64 -8.93 -1.65
N HIS A 249 17.49 -9.18 -1.03
CA HIS A 249 17.01 -10.53 -0.71
C HIS A 249 16.70 -11.32 -1.99
N GLY A 250 17.30 -12.52 -2.15
CA GLY A 250 17.27 -13.28 -3.40
C GLY A 250 16.03 -14.16 -3.62
N GLY A 251 15.07 -14.16 -2.70
CA GLY A 251 13.87 -14.99 -2.74
C GLY A 251 12.74 -14.37 -1.94
N THR A 252 11.66 -15.10 -1.77
CA THR A 252 10.54 -14.73 -0.91
C THR A 252 10.51 -15.70 0.28
N ASP A 253 10.48 -15.15 1.50
CA ASP A 253 10.38 -15.89 2.75
C ASP A 253 8.92 -15.95 3.19
N PHE A 254 8.42 -17.12 3.59
CA PHE A 254 7.06 -17.24 4.14
C PHE A 254 6.93 -18.32 5.21
N ASN A 255 5.96 -18.13 6.12
CA ASN A 255 5.57 -19.09 7.17
C ASN A 255 4.13 -18.78 7.66
N TYR A 256 3.66 -19.40 8.75
CA TYR A 256 2.26 -19.31 9.23
C TYR A 256 1.98 -18.21 10.29
N GLU A 257 2.89 -17.26 10.56
CA GLU A 257 2.81 -16.28 11.69
C GLU A 257 3.12 -16.90 13.08
N GLY A 258 3.67 -16.08 13.98
CA GLY A 258 4.14 -16.48 15.33
C GLY A 258 5.66 -16.58 15.56
N GLY A 259 6.50 -16.14 14.62
CA GLY A 259 7.97 -16.21 14.78
C GLY A 259 8.51 -17.63 14.97
N GLN A 260 9.61 -17.81 15.72
CA GLN A 260 10.17 -19.12 16.09
C GLN A 260 9.34 -19.83 17.20
N ALA A 261 8.01 -19.78 17.15
CA ALA A 261 7.13 -20.45 18.11
C ALA A 261 5.98 -21.18 17.41
N GLY A 262 5.29 -22.05 18.14
CA GLY A 262 4.05 -22.68 17.68
C GLY A 262 4.20 -23.59 16.45
N ARG A 263 3.31 -23.42 15.46
CA ARG A 263 3.17 -24.26 14.25
C ARG A 263 4.45 -24.35 13.43
N ASN A 264 5.24 -23.27 13.42
CA ASN A 264 6.49 -23.24 12.69
C ASN A 264 7.49 -24.27 13.26
N LEU A 265 7.51 -24.48 14.59
CA LEU A 265 8.39 -25.46 15.25
C LEU A 265 7.96 -26.92 15.09
N GLN A 266 6.81 -27.19 14.46
CA GLN A 266 6.32 -28.56 14.22
C GLN A 266 6.84 -29.15 12.90
N HIS A 267 7.73 -28.44 12.20
CA HIS A 267 8.30 -28.86 10.91
C HIS A 267 7.22 -29.26 9.88
N PRO A 268 6.27 -28.36 9.56
CA PRO A 268 5.19 -28.64 8.62
C PRO A 268 5.74 -29.13 7.27
N THR A 269 5.01 -30.04 6.62
CA THR A 269 5.44 -30.61 5.33
C THR A 269 5.40 -29.52 4.25
N VAL A 270 6.50 -29.41 3.51
CA VAL A 270 6.63 -28.53 2.35
C VAL A 270 6.44 -29.35 1.08
N HIS A 271 5.72 -28.79 0.11
CA HIS A 271 5.32 -29.43 -1.14
C HIS A 271 5.87 -28.68 -2.36
N SER A 272 5.91 -29.38 -3.50
CA SER A 272 6.40 -28.83 -4.74
C SER A 272 5.46 -27.74 -5.29
N PRO A 273 5.95 -26.55 -5.68
CA PRO A 273 5.12 -25.55 -6.35
C PRO A 273 4.72 -25.96 -7.77
N VAL A 274 5.52 -26.81 -8.44
CA VAL A 274 5.39 -27.17 -9.86
C VAL A 274 5.46 -28.66 -10.12
N THR A 275 4.98 -29.07 -11.29
CA THR A 275 5.34 -30.35 -11.87
C THR A 275 6.70 -30.21 -12.55
N GLY A 276 7.62 -31.14 -12.30
CA GLY A 276 8.98 -31.03 -12.80
C GLY A 276 9.89 -32.17 -12.36
N THR A 277 11.19 -31.99 -12.58
CA THR A 277 12.23 -32.96 -12.17
C THR A 277 13.13 -32.34 -11.13
N VAL A 278 13.41 -33.06 -10.04
CA VAL A 278 14.38 -32.65 -9.02
C VAL A 278 15.77 -32.65 -9.63
N THR A 279 16.43 -31.50 -9.64
CA THR A 279 17.80 -31.32 -10.17
C THR A 279 18.85 -31.22 -9.07
N PHE A 280 18.43 -31.05 -7.82
CA PHE A 280 19.30 -31.08 -6.65
C PHE A 280 18.45 -31.29 -5.38
N ALA A 281 18.95 -32.09 -4.45
CA ALA A 281 18.36 -32.24 -3.11
C ALA A 281 19.48 -32.43 -2.07
N GLY A 282 19.70 -31.45 -1.19
CA GLY A 282 20.74 -31.54 -0.16
C GLY A 282 21.45 -30.22 0.15
N GLY A 283 22.73 -30.31 0.50
CA GLY A 283 23.59 -29.17 0.80
C GLY A 283 23.32 -28.52 2.18
N ASN A 284 24.15 -27.53 2.52
CA ASN A 284 24.14 -26.93 3.86
C ASN A 284 22.91 -26.08 4.17
N TYR A 285 22.07 -25.81 3.18
CA TYR A 285 20.79 -25.10 3.33
C TYR A 285 19.58 -26.03 3.30
N GLY A 286 19.76 -27.35 3.11
CA GLY A 286 18.62 -28.26 2.90
C GLY A 286 17.81 -27.90 1.66
N THR A 287 18.49 -27.68 0.54
CA THR A 287 17.87 -27.16 -0.69
C THR A 287 17.24 -28.26 -1.52
N VAL A 288 16.06 -28.01 -2.06
CA VAL A 288 15.47 -28.77 -3.18
C VAL A 288 15.36 -27.85 -4.39
N LYS A 289 15.91 -28.27 -5.54
CA LYS A 289 15.76 -27.58 -6.83
C LYS A 289 14.92 -28.41 -7.77
N ILE A 290 13.89 -27.81 -8.35
CA ILE A 290 12.95 -28.47 -9.26
C ILE A 290 12.97 -27.72 -10.58
N ARG A 291 13.28 -28.43 -11.66
CA ARG A 291 13.22 -27.87 -13.02
C ARG A 291 11.85 -28.15 -13.63
N ASP A 292 11.16 -27.09 -14.01
CA ASP A 292 9.86 -27.18 -14.67
C ASP A 292 10.01 -27.48 -16.19
N ALA A 293 8.88 -27.66 -16.88
CA ALA A 293 8.88 -27.94 -18.33
C ALA A 293 9.39 -26.77 -19.18
N GLN A 294 9.36 -25.54 -18.64
CA GLN A 294 9.82 -24.32 -19.29
C GLN A 294 11.32 -24.08 -19.03
N GLY A 295 11.97 -24.93 -18.24
CA GLY A 295 13.39 -24.85 -17.90
C GLY A 295 13.69 -23.99 -16.68
N ASN A 296 12.69 -23.40 -16.02
CA ASN A 296 12.87 -22.62 -14.80
C ASN A 296 13.28 -23.52 -13.64
N SER A 297 14.14 -22.99 -12.76
CA SER A 297 14.61 -23.66 -11.55
C SER A 297 13.94 -23.06 -10.33
N HIS A 298 13.02 -23.83 -9.74
CA HIS A 298 12.34 -23.53 -8.49
C HIS A 298 13.20 -24.06 -7.34
N GLU A 299 13.74 -23.17 -6.50
CA GLU A 299 14.66 -23.55 -5.43
C GLU A 299 14.05 -23.22 -4.06
N ILE A 300 13.89 -24.26 -3.24
CA ILE A 300 13.28 -24.21 -1.91
C ILE A 300 14.38 -24.50 -0.90
N LEU A 301 14.62 -23.58 0.03
CA LEU A 301 15.73 -23.59 0.98
C LEU A 301 15.24 -23.67 2.43
N HIS A 302 16.19 -23.88 3.34
CA HIS A 302 16.04 -23.99 4.80
C HIS A 302 15.28 -25.22 5.29
N LEU A 303 15.07 -26.23 4.42
CA LEU A 303 14.36 -27.45 4.82
C LEU A 303 15.16 -28.27 5.84
N GLU A 304 14.43 -28.81 6.81
CA GLU A 304 14.99 -29.68 7.84
C GLU A 304 15.10 -31.12 7.35
N GLY A 305 13.97 -31.70 6.88
CA GLY A 305 13.90 -33.01 6.27
C GLY A 305 13.73 -32.93 4.75
N LEU A 306 14.34 -33.85 4.02
CA LEU A 306 14.18 -34.00 2.56
C LEU A 306 13.47 -35.33 2.27
N LYS A 307 12.44 -35.30 1.43
CA LYS A 307 11.65 -36.48 1.03
C LYS A 307 11.90 -36.91 -0.42
N VAL A 308 12.75 -36.17 -1.13
CA VAL A 308 13.02 -36.36 -2.56
C VAL A 308 14.51 -36.50 -2.84
N LYS A 309 14.83 -37.05 -4.01
CA LYS A 309 16.21 -37.22 -4.50
C LYS A 309 16.36 -36.66 -5.92
N GLU A 310 17.59 -36.35 -6.29
CA GLU A 310 17.92 -35.90 -7.64
C GLU A 310 17.47 -36.91 -8.71
N GLY A 311 16.92 -36.40 -9.81
CA GLY A 311 16.31 -37.18 -10.89
C GLY A 311 14.86 -37.60 -10.67
N GLN A 312 14.28 -37.37 -9.49
CA GLN A 312 12.88 -37.70 -9.21
C GLN A 312 11.92 -36.77 -9.96
N ALA A 313 10.95 -37.34 -10.69
CA ALA A 313 9.82 -36.59 -11.23
C ALA A 313 8.79 -36.30 -10.12
N LEU A 314 8.26 -35.09 -10.11
CA LEU A 314 7.29 -34.60 -9.14
C LEU A 314 6.11 -33.97 -9.86
N SER A 315 4.93 -34.10 -9.27
CA SER A 315 3.75 -33.30 -9.57
C SER A 315 3.69 -32.08 -8.65
N ALA A 316 3.04 -31.00 -9.10
CA ALA A 316 2.72 -29.87 -8.24
C ALA A 316 1.89 -30.37 -7.03
N GLY A 317 2.29 -30.01 -5.81
CA GLY A 317 1.69 -30.47 -4.57
C GLY A 317 2.30 -31.75 -3.97
N ASP A 318 3.26 -32.41 -4.62
CA ASP A 318 3.96 -33.55 -4.03
C ASP A 318 4.84 -33.11 -2.84
N ALA A 319 4.89 -33.90 -1.78
CA ALA A 319 5.70 -33.59 -0.59
C ALA A 319 7.20 -33.67 -0.90
N ILE A 320 7.95 -32.58 -0.63
CA ILE A 320 9.39 -32.48 -0.92
C ILE A 320 10.26 -32.48 0.33
N GLY A 321 9.72 -32.08 1.48
CA GLY A 321 10.48 -31.98 2.72
C GLY A 321 9.67 -31.44 3.89
N THR A 322 10.35 -30.93 4.91
CA THR A 322 9.73 -30.24 6.05
C THR A 322 10.39 -28.89 6.30
N MET A 323 9.59 -27.90 6.68
CA MET A 323 10.06 -26.55 6.98
C MET A 323 11.06 -26.57 8.14
N GLY A 324 12.08 -25.73 8.08
CA GLY A 324 13.13 -25.64 9.09
C GLY A 324 13.85 -24.30 9.05
N GLY A 325 15.01 -24.24 9.71
CA GLY A 325 15.87 -23.05 9.78
C GLY A 325 17.31 -23.30 9.33
N ARG A 326 17.53 -24.32 8.49
CA ARG A 326 18.88 -24.83 8.19
C ARG A 326 19.72 -23.84 7.40
N GLY A 327 20.94 -23.61 7.83
CA GLY A 327 21.95 -22.80 7.14
C GLY A 327 23.37 -23.39 7.23
N PRO A 328 24.37 -22.73 6.62
CA PRO A 328 25.76 -23.18 6.55
C PRO A 328 26.38 -23.49 7.91
N ASN A 329 25.88 -22.88 8.98
CA ASN A 329 26.39 -23.01 10.34
C ASN A 329 25.52 -23.92 11.22
N GLY A 330 24.47 -24.57 10.70
CA GLY A 330 23.69 -25.55 11.45
C GLY A 330 22.21 -25.60 11.09
N VAL A 331 21.50 -26.58 11.65
CA VAL A 331 20.08 -26.87 11.35
C VAL A 331 19.09 -25.80 11.85
N ASN A 332 19.49 -24.98 12.82
CA ASN A 332 18.66 -23.92 13.44
C ASN A 332 19.28 -22.52 13.26
N GLN A 333 20.05 -22.29 12.20
CA GLN A 333 20.73 -21.01 12.00
C GLN A 333 19.74 -19.86 11.77
N TYR A 334 18.61 -20.12 11.12
CA TYR A 334 17.59 -19.14 10.79
C TYR A 334 16.28 -19.43 11.53
N ALA A 335 15.39 -18.45 11.60
CA ALA A 335 14.00 -18.69 11.97
C ALA A 335 13.38 -19.76 11.06
N GLN A 336 12.38 -20.50 11.54
CA GLN A 336 11.74 -21.51 10.71
C GLN A 336 10.85 -20.83 9.66
N HIS A 337 11.20 -21.00 8.39
CA HIS A 337 10.50 -20.43 7.25
C HIS A 337 10.80 -21.25 6.00
N VAL A 338 10.00 -21.04 4.96
CA VAL A 338 10.33 -21.48 3.61
C VAL A 338 10.94 -20.29 2.88
N HIS A 339 12.21 -20.40 2.47
CA HIS A 339 12.80 -19.49 1.49
C HIS A 339 12.58 -20.07 0.10
N TYR A 340 11.83 -19.37 -0.74
CA TYR A 340 11.56 -19.76 -2.11
C TYR A 340 12.21 -18.77 -3.08
N GLN A 341 13.11 -19.26 -3.93
CA GLN A 341 13.71 -18.46 -4.99
C GLN A 341 13.52 -19.13 -6.34
N LEU A 342 13.45 -18.30 -7.38
CA LEU A 342 13.20 -18.76 -8.74
C LEU A 342 14.31 -18.27 -9.65
N ARG A 343 14.79 -19.16 -10.51
CA ARG A 343 15.62 -18.79 -11.66
C ARG A 343 14.90 -19.14 -12.94
N ASP A 344 14.94 -18.25 -13.91
CA ASP A 344 14.42 -18.57 -15.24
C ASP A 344 15.30 -19.61 -15.95
N ALA A 345 14.88 -20.05 -17.13
CA ALA A 345 15.63 -21.02 -17.96
C ALA A 345 17.07 -20.59 -18.30
N THR A 346 17.40 -19.30 -18.19
CA THR A 346 18.75 -18.76 -18.42
C THR A 346 19.61 -18.77 -17.15
N GLY A 347 19.02 -19.11 -16.00
CA GLY A 347 19.66 -19.10 -14.69
C GLY A 347 19.59 -17.77 -13.96
N LYS A 348 18.93 -16.75 -14.54
CA LYS A 348 18.76 -15.43 -13.92
C LYS A 348 17.75 -15.51 -12.79
N LEU A 349 18.10 -14.92 -11.65
CA LEU A 349 17.22 -14.82 -10.49
C LEU A 349 16.02 -13.91 -10.80
N THR A 350 14.82 -14.39 -10.47
CA THR A 350 13.55 -13.74 -10.78
C THR A 350 12.65 -13.74 -9.54
N SER A 351 11.83 -12.69 -9.41
CA SER A 351 10.83 -12.58 -8.34
C SER A 351 9.80 -13.71 -8.43
N PRO A 352 9.70 -14.58 -7.41
CA PRO A 352 8.67 -15.62 -7.37
C PRO A 352 7.26 -15.03 -7.29
N GLU A 353 7.08 -13.96 -6.51
CA GLU A 353 5.83 -13.23 -6.37
C GLU A 353 5.31 -12.76 -7.74
N THR A 354 6.18 -12.11 -8.51
CA THR A 354 5.84 -11.60 -9.84
C THR A 354 5.61 -12.74 -10.83
N PHE A 355 6.45 -13.78 -10.82
CA PHE A 355 6.33 -14.93 -11.72
C PHE A 355 4.96 -15.60 -11.60
N TRP A 356 4.51 -15.90 -10.37
CA TRP A 356 3.23 -16.57 -10.20
C TRP A 356 2.05 -15.65 -10.47
N ASN A 357 2.10 -14.40 -9.98
CA ASN A 357 1.01 -13.42 -10.16
C ASN A 357 0.76 -13.00 -11.61
N GLN A 358 1.72 -13.21 -12.52
CA GLN A 358 1.57 -12.96 -13.95
C GLN A 358 0.85 -14.08 -14.72
N GLY A 359 0.34 -15.11 -14.05
CA GLY A 359 -0.55 -16.10 -14.69
C GLY A 359 0.15 -17.32 -15.27
N HIS A 360 1.32 -17.71 -14.73
CA HIS A 360 1.98 -18.97 -15.08
C HIS A 360 1.20 -20.17 -14.50
N HIS A 361 0.06 -20.49 -15.10
CA HIS A 361 -0.66 -21.74 -14.88
C HIS A 361 0.07 -22.86 -15.64
N GLN A 362 0.76 -23.74 -14.91
CA GLN A 362 0.89 -25.13 -15.37
C GLN A 362 -0.39 -25.85 -14.96
N GLU A 363 -1.39 -25.89 -15.84
CA GLU A 363 -2.46 -26.87 -15.70
C GLU A 363 -2.02 -28.19 -16.33
N SER A 364 -2.12 -29.22 -15.50
CA SER A 364 -2.19 -30.63 -15.85
C SER A 364 -3.06 -30.85 -17.08
N GLY A 365 -2.58 -31.74 -17.95
CA GLY A 365 -3.05 -31.87 -19.33
C GLY A 365 -4.50 -32.29 -19.53
N ALA A 366 -4.95 -31.92 -20.74
CA ALA A 366 -6.04 -32.46 -21.55
C ALA A 366 -7.48 -32.00 -21.23
N ARG A 367 -7.98 -31.02 -22.01
CA ARG A 367 -8.90 -31.26 -23.15
C ARG A 367 -9.21 -29.99 -23.97
N GLN A 368 -8.96 -30.13 -25.27
CA GLN A 368 -9.55 -29.52 -26.48
C GLN A 368 -10.24 -28.14 -26.43
N ALA A 369 -9.59 -27.22 -27.16
CA ALA A 369 -10.11 -26.45 -28.29
C ALA A 369 -11.45 -25.72 -28.14
N GLN A 370 -11.38 -24.39 -28.00
CA GLN A 370 -12.03 -23.46 -28.93
C GLN A 370 -11.35 -22.09 -28.90
N ALA A 371 -11.14 -21.54 -30.09
CA ALA A 371 -10.47 -20.29 -30.33
C ALA A 371 -11.27 -19.09 -29.81
N SER A 372 -10.59 -18.15 -29.15
CA SER A 372 -10.86 -16.70 -29.19
C SER A 372 -9.72 -15.93 -28.50
N THR A 373 -8.94 -15.20 -29.33
CA THR A 373 -8.35 -13.87 -29.07
C THR A 373 -7.98 -13.51 -27.63
N HIS A 374 -6.71 -13.70 -27.23
CA HIS A 374 -6.19 -13.21 -25.96
C HIS A 374 -5.58 -11.81 -26.12
N ALA A 375 -6.38 -10.78 -25.83
CA ALA A 375 -5.89 -9.46 -25.46
C ALA A 375 -5.28 -9.56 -24.05
N GLY A 376 -3.95 -9.61 -24.00
CA GLY A 376 -3.18 -9.69 -22.76
C GLY A 376 -3.26 -8.39 -21.96
N ASN A 377 -3.38 -8.52 -20.64
CA ASN A 377 -3.34 -7.41 -19.69
C ASN A 377 -2.43 -7.81 -18.52
N GLY A 378 -1.38 -7.07 -18.18
CA GLY A 378 -1.06 -5.75 -18.71
C GLY A 378 -0.06 -5.04 -17.83
N THR A 379 1.22 -5.39 -17.96
CA THR A 379 2.30 -4.62 -17.36
C THR A 379 3.61 -4.68 -18.17
N LEU A 380 4.05 -3.55 -18.77
CA LEU A 380 5.34 -3.44 -19.50
C LEU A 380 6.37 -2.64 -18.67
N ARG A 381 7.66 -3.01 -18.65
CA ARG A 381 8.70 -2.33 -17.86
C ARG A 381 10.10 -2.41 -18.50
N GLN A 382 11.05 -1.62 -17.99
CA GLN A 382 12.42 -1.59 -18.51
C GLN A 382 13.08 -2.98 -18.52
N GLY A 383 13.67 -3.31 -19.66
CA GLY A 383 14.22 -4.63 -19.96
C GLY A 383 13.26 -5.54 -20.74
N ASP A 384 11.96 -5.22 -20.84
CA ASP A 384 11.01 -5.99 -21.65
C ASP A 384 11.29 -5.82 -23.15
N HIS A 385 11.24 -6.92 -23.91
CA HIS A 385 11.47 -6.91 -25.35
C HIS A 385 10.36 -7.74 -26.03
N ASN A 386 9.28 -7.11 -26.48
CA ASN A 386 8.13 -7.80 -27.08
C ASN A 386 7.24 -6.85 -27.93
N PRO A 387 6.28 -7.36 -28.72
CA PRO A 387 5.43 -6.53 -29.58
C PRO A 387 4.52 -5.54 -28.84
N ASP A 388 4.14 -5.83 -27.60
CA ASP A 388 3.32 -4.93 -26.77
C ASP A 388 4.13 -3.73 -26.29
N VAL A 389 5.44 -3.90 -26.04
CA VAL A 389 6.38 -2.78 -25.89
C VAL A 389 6.43 -1.95 -27.16
N GLY A 390 6.48 -2.59 -28.33
CA GLY A 390 6.47 -1.88 -29.62
C GLY A 390 5.19 -1.06 -29.81
N LYS A 391 4.05 -1.63 -29.45
CA LYS A 391 2.74 -0.97 -29.48
C LYS A 391 2.63 0.17 -28.48
N MET A 392 3.17 -0.01 -27.26
CA MET A 392 3.23 1.04 -26.24
C MET A 392 4.19 2.17 -26.63
N GLN A 393 5.35 1.87 -27.23
CA GLN A 393 6.24 2.87 -27.81
C GLN A 393 5.57 3.65 -28.94
N GLN A 394 4.76 2.97 -29.78
CA GLN A 394 3.91 3.60 -30.79
C GLN A 394 2.86 4.52 -30.17
N ASP A 395 2.16 4.05 -29.13
CA ASP A 395 1.15 4.80 -28.42
C ASP A 395 1.77 6.04 -27.74
N LEU A 396 2.91 5.90 -27.06
CA LEU A 396 3.68 7.01 -26.48
C LEU A 396 4.14 8.02 -27.54
N ASN A 397 4.70 7.55 -28.66
CA ASN A 397 5.11 8.40 -29.77
C ASN A 397 3.93 9.16 -30.39
N ARG A 398 2.78 8.49 -30.54
CA ARG A 398 1.50 9.04 -31.03
C ARG A 398 0.90 10.06 -30.07
N LEU A 399 1.16 9.93 -28.77
CA LEU A 399 0.77 10.89 -27.74
C LEU A 399 1.78 12.03 -27.56
N GLY A 400 2.81 12.09 -28.43
CA GLY A 400 3.80 13.16 -28.42
C GLY A 400 4.88 13.01 -27.35
N VAL A 401 4.89 11.90 -26.61
CA VAL A 401 5.93 11.60 -25.62
C VAL A 401 7.25 11.33 -26.35
N ARG A 402 8.34 11.89 -25.82
CA ARG A 402 9.70 11.81 -26.37
C ARG A 402 10.65 11.31 -25.30
N ASP A 403 11.85 10.88 -25.72
CA ASP A 403 12.90 10.58 -24.76
C ASP A 403 13.45 11.85 -24.10
N ALA A 404 14.35 11.67 -23.12
CA ALA A 404 14.93 12.75 -22.34
C ALA A 404 15.73 13.78 -23.17
N GLN A 405 16.07 13.46 -24.42
CA GLN A 405 16.78 14.34 -25.35
C GLN A 405 15.84 14.99 -26.37
N GLY A 406 14.53 14.77 -26.26
CA GLY A 406 13.50 15.31 -27.15
C GLY A 406 13.31 14.53 -28.45
N ASN A 407 13.97 13.37 -28.60
CA ASN A 407 13.86 12.54 -29.79
C ASN A 407 12.69 11.57 -29.69
N ARG A 408 12.20 11.13 -30.86
CA ARG A 408 11.15 10.11 -30.94
C ARG A 408 11.72 8.76 -30.47
N LEU A 409 10.93 8.01 -29.69
CA LEU A 409 11.33 6.67 -29.25
C LEU A 409 11.47 5.75 -30.46
N ALA A 410 12.51 4.91 -30.47
CA ALA A 410 12.59 3.80 -31.40
C ALA A 410 11.45 2.80 -31.10
N GLU A 411 10.62 2.50 -32.10
CA GLU A 411 9.51 1.53 -32.00
C GLU A 411 10.04 0.12 -32.29
N ASP A 412 11.12 -0.24 -31.61
CA ASP A 412 11.88 -1.47 -31.83
C ASP A 412 11.39 -2.63 -30.96
N GLY A 413 10.36 -2.39 -30.14
CA GLY A 413 9.81 -3.36 -29.22
C GLY A 413 10.68 -3.60 -28.00
N ARG A 414 11.65 -2.72 -27.72
CA ARG A 414 12.60 -2.85 -26.62
C ARG A 414 12.43 -1.75 -25.59
N PHE A 415 12.08 -2.12 -24.37
CA PHE A 415 11.87 -1.18 -23.29
C PHE A 415 13.22 -0.82 -22.67
N GLY A 416 14.04 -0.08 -23.41
CA GLY A 416 15.33 0.43 -22.95
C GLY A 416 15.19 1.69 -22.11
N ASP A 417 16.32 2.26 -21.71
CA ASP A 417 16.39 3.43 -20.83
C ASP A 417 15.57 4.61 -21.39
N ASN A 418 15.64 4.86 -22.70
CA ASN A 418 14.87 5.92 -23.34
C ASN A 418 13.35 5.69 -23.27
N THR A 419 12.90 4.44 -23.42
CA THR A 419 11.47 4.07 -23.28
C THR A 419 11.02 4.13 -21.83
N ARG A 420 11.90 3.78 -20.89
CA ARG A 420 11.65 3.92 -19.45
C ARG A 420 11.44 5.35 -19.04
N GLU A 421 12.34 6.24 -19.44
CA GLU A 421 12.21 7.65 -19.12
C GLU A 421 10.96 8.26 -19.76
N ALA A 422 10.60 7.85 -20.98
CA ALA A 422 9.35 8.28 -21.62
C ALA A 422 8.09 7.74 -20.91
N VAL A 423 8.09 6.50 -20.42
CA VAL A 423 6.97 5.96 -19.62
C VAL A 423 6.84 6.69 -18.28
N ILE A 424 7.95 6.94 -17.59
CA ILE A 424 7.98 7.74 -16.36
C ILE A 424 7.41 9.13 -16.64
N ALA A 425 7.86 9.78 -17.71
CA ALA A 425 7.38 11.12 -18.08
C ALA A 425 5.87 11.12 -18.36
N PHE A 426 5.38 10.13 -19.10
CA PHE A 426 3.95 9.94 -19.36
C PHE A 426 3.16 9.71 -18.07
N GLN A 427 3.63 8.83 -17.18
CA GLN A 427 2.98 8.56 -15.89
C GLN A 427 2.90 9.82 -15.03
N LYS A 428 4.01 10.57 -14.92
CA LYS A 428 4.06 11.86 -14.20
C LYS A 428 3.07 12.87 -14.80
N GLN A 429 3.04 13.02 -16.12
CA GLN A 429 2.17 13.95 -16.84
C GLN A 429 0.67 13.65 -16.62
N HIS A 430 0.32 12.38 -16.41
CA HIS A 430 -1.06 11.93 -16.25
C HIS A 430 -1.46 11.62 -14.80
N GLY A 431 -0.67 12.06 -13.81
CA GLY A 431 -0.97 11.90 -12.39
C GLY A 431 -0.96 10.44 -11.91
N LEU A 432 -0.24 9.58 -12.63
CA LEU A 432 -0.03 8.18 -12.30
C LEU A 432 1.28 8.01 -11.52
N GLN A 433 1.39 6.91 -10.78
CA GLN A 433 2.62 6.57 -10.08
C GLN A 433 3.77 6.40 -11.12
N PRO A 434 4.87 7.17 -11.02
CA PRO A 434 5.91 7.21 -12.03
C PRO A 434 6.96 6.11 -11.80
N ASP A 435 6.46 4.89 -11.69
CA ASP A 435 7.21 3.68 -11.34
C ASP A 435 7.92 3.06 -12.54
N SER A 436 7.78 3.66 -13.73
CA SER A 436 8.36 3.19 -14.99
C SER A 436 7.78 1.88 -15.51
N VAL A 437 6.63 1.51 -14.96
CA VAL A 437 5.91 0.27 -15.19
C VAL A 437 4.55 0.59 -15.81
N VAL A 438 4.37 0.27 -17.09
CA VAL A 438 3.11 0.44 -17.81
C VAL A 438 2.10 -0.62 -17.35
N GLY A 439 1.61 -0.50 -16.12
CA GLY A 439 0.58 -1.35 -15.54
C GLY A 439 -0.83 -0.93 -15.98
N ARG A 440 -1.87 -1.62 -15.49
CA ARG A 440 -3.28 -1.41 -15.90
C ARG A 440 -3.72 0.07 -15.91
N ASN A 441 -3.29 0.87 -14.93
CA ASN A 441 -3.63 2.30 -14.87
C ASN A 441 -2.90 3.13 -15.95
N THR A 442 -1.63 2.81 -16.23
CA THR A 442 -0.86 3.43 -17.31
C THR A 442 -1.34 2.97 -18.69
N GLN A 443 -1.69 1.69 -18.84
CA GLN A 443 -2.31 1.12 -20.03
C GLN A 443 -3.68 1.78 -20.31
N ALA A 444 -4.49 1.97 -19.28
CA ALA A 444 -5.78 2.66 -19.38
C ALA A 444 -5.58 4.13 -19.80
N ALA A 445 -4.59 4.84 -19.25
CA ALA A 445 -4.26 6.21 -19.65
C ALA A 445 -3.74 6.29 -21.10
N LEU A 446 -2.89 5.35 -21.53
CA LEU A 446 -2.42 5.26 -22.92
C LEU A 446 -3.57 5.00 -23.91
N SER A 447 -4.62 4.29 -23.45
CA SER A 447 -5.79 3.91 -24.26
C SER A 447 -6.94 4.93 -24.22
N ALA A 448 -7.03 5.74 -23.16
CA ALA A 448 -8.10 6.72 -22.94
C ALA A 448 -7.88 8.06 -23.67
N LEU A 449 -6.70 8.27 -24.25
CA LEU A 449 -6.36 9.49 -24.98
C LEU A 449 -6.61 9.30 -26.49
N PRO A 450 -7.52 10.07 -27.11
CA PRO A 450 -7.66 10.07 -28.56
C PRO A 450 -6.34 10.53 -29.19
N ALA A 451 -5.94 9.86 -30.27
CA ALA A 451 -4.75 10.21 -31.03
C ALA A 451 -4.75 11.70 -31.43
N GLN A 452 -3.89 12.50 -30.82
CA GLN A 452 -3.37 13.71 -31.45
C GLN A 452 -1.98 13.42 -31.99
N ALA A 453 -1.91 12.65 -33.08
CA ALA A 453 -0.78 12.78 -33.98
C ALA A 453 -1.22 12.58 -35.43
N GLN A 454 -0.83 13.57 -36.24
CA GLN A 454 -0.79 13.61 -37.69
C GLN A 454 -2.07 14.07 -38.41
N THR A 455 -2.32 15.38 -38.34
CA THR A 455 -2.67 16.15 -39.55
C THR A 455 -1.65 17.26 -39.78
N GLN A 456 -0.40 16.91 -40.07
CA GLN A 456 0.43 17.70 -41.00
C GLN A 456 1.29 16.77 -41.86
N ALA A 457 0.66 16.20 -42.89
CA ALA A 457 1.17 16.28 -44.26
C ALA A 457 0.01 16.03 -45.23
N GLY A 458 -0.74 17.11 -45.49
CA GLY A 458 -1.56 17.25 -46.70
C GLY A 458 -2.99 16.72 -46.65
N GLN A 459 -3.92 17.43 -46.01
CA GLN A 459 -4.86 18.33 -46.71
C GLN A 459 -6.00 18.80 -45.78
N THR A 460 -6.13 20.13 -45.73
CA THR A 460 -7.37 20.92 -45.52
C THR A 460 -8.12 20.90 -44.18
N GLN A 461 -7.86 21.96 -43.40
CA GLN A 461 -8.81 22.85 -42.69
C GLN A 461 -9.72 22.33 -41.54
N GLN A 462 -9.62 23.05 -40.40
CA GLN A 462 -10.59 23.29 -39.29
C GLN A 462 -10.34 22.53 -37.97
N ALA A 463 -10.30 23.11 -36.74
CA ALA A 463 -10.17 24.48 -36.20
C ALA A 463 -9.76 24.40 -34.69
N ALA A 464 -9.02 25.37 -34.17
CA ALA A 464 -8.54 25.48 -32.77
C ALA A 464 -9.60 25.97 -31.75
N PRO A 465 -9.39 25.78 -30.42
CA PRO A 465 -9.91 26.67 -29.38
C PRO A 465 -8.76 27.34 -28.57
N LYS A 466 -8.42 28.61 -28.85
CA LYS A 466 -8.88 29.89 -28.24
C LYS A 466 -8.13 30.32 -26.94
N GLY A 467 -6.94 30.88 -27.08
CA GLY A 467 -6.25 31.65 -26.04
C GLY A 467 -4.88 32.18 -26.49
N PRO A 468 -4.41 33.34 -26.00
CA PRO A 468 -3.05 33.83 -26.27
C PRO A 468 -2.01 32.91 -25.63
N SER A 469 -0.76 32.92 -26.13
CA SER A 469 0.36 32.17 -25.54
C SER A 469 0.90 32.87 -24.30
N LEU A 470 1.46 32.16 -23.32
CA LEU A 470 2.04 32.75 -22.10
C LEU A 470 3.17 33.75 -22.38
N ASN A 471 3.85 33.63 -23.52
CA ASN A 471 4.85 34.61 -23.96
C ASN A 471 4.24 35.84 -24.67
N ASP A 472 2.95 35.79 -24.98
CA ASP A 472 2.20 36.93 -25.50
C ASP A 472 1.75 37.83 -24.35
N ALA A 473 1.97 39.13 -24.48
CA ALA A 473 1.57 40.12 -23.48
C ALA A 473 0.06 40.16 -23.21
N SER A 474 -0.75 39.64 -24.13
CA SER A 474 -2.19 39.49 -23.96
C SER A 474 -2.60 38.31 -23.07
N HIS A 475 -1.67 37.43 -22.68
CA HIS A 475 -1.94 36.37 -21.74
C HIS A 475 -2.05 36.92 -20.31
N PRO A 476 -3.13 36.59 -19.56
CA PRO A 476 -3.38 37.18 -18.25
C PRO A 476 -2.29 36.88 -17.21
N ASP A 477 -1.64 35.71 -17.32
CA ASP A 477 -0.49 35.34 -16.47
C ASP A 477 0.89 35.75 -17.03
N HIS A 478 0.94 36.50 -18.14
CA HIS A 478 2.21 36.93 -18.77
C HIS A 478 3.07 37.78 -17.82
N ALA A 479 2.44 38.65 -17.02
CA ALA A 479 3.16 39.52 -16.08
C ALA A 479 3.86 38.71 -14.97
N LEU A 480 3.16 37.73 -14.38
CA LEU A 480 3.74 36.82 -13.39
C LEU A 480 4.84 35.96 -14.02
N HIS A 481 4.60 35.45 -15.23
CA HIS A 481 5.59 34.67 -15.97
C HIS A 481 6.90 35.44 -16.19
N THR A 482 6.80 36.66 -16.70
CA THR A 482 7.96 37.52 -16.95
C THR A 482 8.69 37.88 -15.65
N ALA A 483 7.96 38.11 -14.55
CA ALA A 483 8.54 38.36 -13.24
C ALA A 483 9.32 37.16 -12.68
N ILE A 484 8.85 35.93 -12.93
CA ILE A 484 9.55 34.70 -12.52
C ILE A 484 10.74 34.44 -13.44
N ARG A 485 10.54 34.52 -14.76
CA ARG A 485 11.57 34.25 -15.77
C ARG A 485 12.80 35.14 -15.63
N SER A 486 12.60 36.41 -15.29
CA SER A 486 13.68 37.40 -15.10
C SER A 486 14.54 37.14 -13.84
N ARG A 487 14.01 36.44 -12.84
CA ARG A 487 14.73 36.06 -11.62
C ARG A 487 15.36 34.67 -11.69
N LEU A 488 14.93 33.86 -12.66
CA LEU A 488 15.54 32.56 -12.94
C LEU A 488 16.82 32.72 -13.78
N PRO A 489 17.84 31.86 -13.57
CA PRO A 489 19.04 31.85 -14.40
C PRO A 489 18.70 31.69 -15.89
N SER A 490 19.47 32.34 -16.78
CA SER A 490 19.23 32.32 -18.23
C SER A 490 19.32 30.90 -18.84
N MET A 491 20.08 30.01 -18.20
CA MET A 491 20.20 28.59 -18.55
C MET A 491 18.94 27.76 -18.31
N ILE A 492 17.96 28.28 -17.57
CA ILE A 492 16.65 27.65 -17.40
C ILE A 492 15.79 27.99 -18.61
N SER A 493 15.22 26.96 -19.25
CA SER A 493 14.42 27.13 -20.47
C SER A 493 13.12 27.87 -20.19
N ASP A 494 12.54 28.46 -21.24
CA ASP A 494 11.28 29.21 -21.12
C ASP A 494 10.11 28.30 -20.74
N GLU A 495 10.13 27.04 -21.18
CA GLU A 495 9.16 26.02 -20.75
C GLU A 495 9.27 25.73 -19.25
N THR A 496 10.50 25.67 -18.74
CA THR A 496 10.74 25.45 -17.31
C THR A 496 10.33 26.67 -16.49
N ALA A 497 10.59 27.89 -16.97
CA ALA A 497 10.11 29.11 -16.34
C ALA A 497 8.57 29.22 -16.37
N ALA A 498 7.93 28.78 -17.45
CA ALA A 498 6.48 28.66 -17.56
C ALA A 498 5.93 27.67 -16.54
N HIS A 499 6.57 26.51 -16.38
CA HIS A 499 6.16 25.53 -15.39
C HIS A 499 6.30 26.04 -13.95
N VAL A 500 7.39 26.75 -13.65
CA VAL A 500 7.57 27.42 -12.35
C VAL A 500 6.45 28.44 -12.11
N THR A 501 6.00 29.14 -13.16
CA THR A 501 4.89 30.10 -13.10
C THR A 501 3.55 29.44 -12.78
N LEU A 502 3.26 28.29 -13.40
CA LEU A 502 2.06 27.51 -13.09
C LEU A 502 2.06 27.03 -11.64
N GLN A 503 3.19 26.48 -11.17
CA GLN A 503 3.32 25.98 -9.80
C GLN A 503 3.22 27.10 -8.75
N ALA A 504 3.80 28.26 -9.02
CA ALA A 504 3.66 29.44 -8.17
C ALA A 504 2.19 29.84 -8.01
N LYS A 505 1.44 29.90 -9.12
CA LYS A 505 0.02 30.25 -9.12
C LYS A 505 -0.84 29.24 -8.35
N GLN A 506 -0.59 27.94 -8.51
CA GLN A 506 -1.31 26.88 -7.76
C GLN A 506 -1.06 26.95 -6.25
N ASN A 507 0.09 27.47 -5.83
CA ASN A 507 0.45 27.64 -4.42
C ASN A 507 0.13 29.05 -3.87
N GLY A 508 -0.77 29.78 -4.55
CA GLY A 508 -1.32 31.06 -4.07
C GLY A 508 -0.53 32.31 -4.50
N ILE A 509 0.54 32.16 -5.29
CA ILE A 509 1.30 33.28 -5.87
C ILE A 509 0.75 33.54 -7.28
N ASP A 510 -0.44 34.14 -7.35
CA ASP A 510 -1.26 34.26 -8.58
C ASP A 510 -1.06 35.57 -9.37
N SER A 511 -0.21 36.48 -8.89
CA SER A 511 0.13 37.74 -9.57
C SER A 511 1.57 38.17 -9.31
N ALA A 512 2.13 38.99 -10.20
CA ALA A 512 3.50 39.49 -10.07
C ALA A 512 3.74 40.28 -8.76
N ASP A 513 2.72 40.98 -8.25
CA ASP A 513 2.80 41.73 -6.99
C ASP A 513 2.85 40.82 -5.76
N LYS A 514 2.33 39.59 -5.88
CA LYS A 514 2.42 38.58 -4.84
C LYS A 514 3.75 37.83 -4.85
N LEU A 515 4.62 38.06 -5.83
CA LEU A 515 5.93 37.42 -5.92
C LEU A 515 6.97 38.22 -5.12
N GLN A 516 7.47 37.63 -4.04
CA GLN A 516 8.52 38.23 -3.21
C GLN A 516 9.90 37.97 -3.81
N ASP A 517 10.24 36.71 -4.05
CA ASP A 517 11.57 36.32 -4.54
C ASP A 517 11.56 34.96 -5.25
N VAL A 518 12.55 34.73 -6.11
CA VAL A 518 12.81 33.43 -6.74
C VAL A 518 14.28 33.10 -6.58
N THR A 519 14.59 32.03 -5.86
CA THR A 519 15.97 31.57 -5.67
C THR A 519 16.15 30.17 -6.23
N VAL A 520 17.33 29.89 -6.78
CA VAL A 520 17.67 28.54 -7.23
C VAL A 520 18.73 27.97 -6.31
N GLN A 521 18.40 26.87 -5.64
CA GLN A 521 19.33 26.12 -4.78
C GLN A 521 19.14 24.62 -4.99
N ASN A 522 20.24 23.89 -5.06
CA ASN A 522 20.27 22.42 -5.17
C ASN A 522 19.38 21.87 -6.31
N GLY A 523 19.39 22.54 -7.46
CA GLY A 523 18.58 22.13 -8.63
C GLY A 523 17.08 22.44 -8.51
N LYS A 524 16.65 23.21 -7.51
CA LYS A 524 15.24 23.61 -7.33
C LYS A 524 15.07 25.12 -7.35
N ALA A 525 14.02 25.61 -7.99
CA ALA A 525 13.54 26.97 -7.87
C ALA A 525 12.58 27.08 -6.68
N PHE A 526 12.93 27.90 -5.71
CA PHE A 526 12.07 28.29 -4.61
C PHE A 526 11.43 29.65 -4.91
N VAL A 527 10.13 29.64 -5.13
CA VAL A 527 9.31 30.83 -5.37
C VAL A 527 8.65 31.21 -4.06
N MET A 528 8.97 32.40 -3.55
CA MET A 528 8.43 32.92 -2.30
C MET A 528 7.39 34.00 -2.60
N GLY A 529 6.21 33.89 -1.98
CA GLY A 529 5.17 34.88 -2.07
C GLY A 529 5.30 35.95 -0.98
N THR A 530 4.72 37.14 -1.21
CA THR A 530 4.68 38.21 -0.20
C THR A 530 3.73 37.90 0.95
N THR A 531 2.80 36.95 0.76
CA THR A 531 1.92 36.41 1.82
C THR A 531 2.63 35.28 2.58
N PRO A 532 2.81 35.39 3.91
CA PRO A 532 3.44 34.34 4.70
C PRO A 532 2.76 32.97 4.53
N GLY A 533 3.54 31.96 4.20
CA GLY A 533 3.06 30.59 3.95
C GLY A 533 2.83 30.25 2.48
N PHE A 534 2.72 31.23 1.57
CA PHE A 534 2.63 30.98 0.13
C PHE A 534 4.03 30.84 -0.45
N ARG A 535 4.38 29.60 -0.82
CA ARG A 535 5.67 29.24 -1.40
C ARG A 535 5.50 28.05 -2.34
N ALA A 536 6.29 28.02 -3.40
CA ALA A 536 6.41 26.87 -4.28
C ALA A 536 7.89 26.44 -4.37
N ALA A 537 8.13 25.14 -4.43
CA ALA A 537 9.46 24.58 -4.69
C ALA A 537 9.36 23.69 -5.92
N VAL A 538 10.04 24.09 -7.00
CA VAL A 538 9.94 23.46 -8.31
C VAL A 538 11.28 22.84 -8.65
N ASP A 539 11.29 21.55 -8.94
CA ASP A 539 12.52 20.84 -9.30
C ASP A 539 12.88 21.12 -10.76
N LEU A 540 13.99 21.82 -10.98
CA LEU A 540 14.44 22.25 -12.30
C LEU A 540 15.14 21.13 -13.08
N SER A 541 15.39 19.98 -12.43
CA SER A 541 15.93 18.78 -13.09
C SER A 541 14.85 17.94 -13.76
N GLN A 542 13.58 18.22 -13.49
CA GLN A 542 12.45 17.54 -14.11
C GLN A 542 12.08 18.22 -15.43
N PRO A 543 11.72 17.45 -16.48
CA PRO A 543 11.30 18.02 -17.75
C PRO A 543 10.01 18.81 -17.59
N ALA A 544 10.01 20.05 -18.09
CA ALA A 544 8.87 20.95 -18.01
C ALA A 544 7.87 20.73 -19.17
N PRO A 545 6.55 20.86 -18.93
CA PRO A 545 5.55 20.85 -20.00
C PRO A 545 5.82 21.94 -21.02
N THR A 546 5.33 21.78 -22.26
CA THR A 546 5.55 22.81 -23.28
C THR A 546 4.92 24.13 -22.87
N LEU A 547 5.45 25.22 -23.41
CA LEU A 547 4.91 26.55 -23.16
C LEU A 547 3.41 26.62 -23.53
N GLU A 548 3.02 26.00 -24.65
CA GLU A 548 1.62 25.97 -25.10
C GLU A 548 0.71 25.19 -24.15
N GLN A 549 1.16 24.02 -23.67
CA GLN A 549 0.43 23.23 -22.68
C GLN A 549 0.27 23.98 -21.36
N THR A 550 1.34 24.63 -20.91
CA THR A 550 1.33 25.42 -19.68
C THR A 550 0.45 26.67 -19.83
N SER A 551 0.48 27.33 -20.99
CA SER A 551 -0.42 28.46 -21.32
C SER A 551 -1.88 28.03 -21.27
N ALA A 552 -2.22 26.89 -21.88
CA ALA A 552 -3.57 26.36 -21.88
C ALA A 552 -4.05 25.99 -20.47
N GLN A 553 -3.17 25.41 -19.63
CA GLN A 553 -3.49 25.08 -18.24
C GLN A 553 -3.73 26.33 -17.38
N LEU A 554 -2.92 27.37 -17.56
CA LEU A 554 -3.10 28.65 -16.87
C LEU A 554 -4.43 29.32 -17.26
N LEU A 555 -4.79 29.31 -18.55
CA LEU A 555 -6.08 29.82 -19.03
C LEU A 555 -7.28 28.99 -18.56
N ALA A 556 -7.15 27.65 -18.52
CA ALA A 556 -8.21 26.76 -18.05
C ALA A 556 -8.47 26.93 -16.55
N GLY A 557 -7.42 27.07 -15.74
CA GLY A 557 -7.53 27.32 -14.29
C GLY A 557 -8.26 28.64 -13.97
N GLN A 558 -8.16 29.64 -14.85
CA GLN A 558 -8.94 30.87 -14.71
C GLN A 558 -10.43 30.66 -14.96
N THR A 559 -10.79 29.84 -15.94
CA THR A 559 -12.20 29.57 -16.29
C THR A 559 -12.90 28.84 -15.14
N GLN A 560 -12.20 27.92 -14.48
CA GLN A 560 -12.70 27.27 -13.26
C GLN A 560 -12.81 28.23 -12.09
N GLN A 561 -11.81 29.08 -11.84
CA GLN A 561 -11.89 30.09 -10.78
C GLN A 561 -13.05 31.08 -11.00
N GLN A 562 -13.28 31.51 -12.24
CA GLN A 562 -14.41 32.37 -12.62
C GLN A 562 -15.76 31.65 -12.43
N GLN A 563 -15.87 30.37 -12.80
CA GLN A 563 -17.08 29.59 -12.55
C GLN A 563 -17.37 29.41 -11.06
N THR A 564 -16.34 29.13 -10.24
CA THR A 564 -16.53 29.07 -8.78
C THR A 564 -16.90 30.42 -8.18
N GLN A 565 -16.38 31.54 -8.68
CA GLN A 565 -16.77 32.87 -8.21
C GLN A 565 -18.19 33.26 -8.68
N ASP A 566 -18.59 32.87 -9.89
CA ASP A 566 -19.93 33.09 -10.42
C ASP A 566 -20.98 32.20 -9.72
N GLU A 567 -20.63 30.97 -9.36
CA GLU A 567 -21.48 30.10 -8.54
C GLU A 567 -21.61 30.64 -7.12
N GLN A 568 -20.51 31.11 -6.51
CA GLN A 568 -20.54 31.75 -5.19
C GLN A 568 -21.36 33.06 -5.21
N HIS A 569 -21.29 33.85 -6.28
CA HIS A 569 -22.16 35.02 -6.47
C HIS A 569 -23.62 34.64 -6.71
N LYS A 570 -23.92 33.56 -7.45
CA LYS A 570 -25.30 33.05 -7.61
C LYS A 570 -25.91 32.56 -6.30
N VAL A 571 -25.13 31.88 -5.45
CA VAL A 571 -25.58 31.46 -4.11
C VAL A 571 -25.82 32.68 -3.22
N ALA A 572 -25.01 33.73 -3.35
CA ALA A 572 -25.20 34.98 -2.59
C ALA A 572 -26.41 35.81 -3.05
N ILE A 573 -26.86 35.69 -4.31
CA ILE A 573 -28.00 36.44 -4.86
C ILE A 573 -29.32 35.64 -4.76
N GLY A 574 -29.27 34.30 -4.81
CA GLY A 574 -30.46 33.43 -4.69
C GLY A 574 -31.01 33.27 -3.26
N GLY A 575 -30.37 33.90 -2.28
CA GLY A 575 -30.80 33.94 -0.87
C GLY A 575 -31.51 35.23 -0.45
N ARG A 576 -32.09 35.99 -1.38
CA ARG A 576 -32.93 37.17 -1.09
C ARG A 576 -34.37 36.99 -1.54
#